data_AF-A0A974HG53-F1
#
_entry.id   AF-A0A974HG53-F1
#
_cell.length_a   1.000
_cell.length_b   1.000
_cell.length_c   1.000
_cell.angle_alpha   90.00
_cell.angle_beta   90.00
_cell.angle_gamma   90.00
#
_symmetry.space_group_name_H-M   'P 1'
#
loop_
_entity.id
_entity.type
_entity.pdbx_description
1 polymer ?
#
loop_
_entity_poly.entity_id
_entity_poly.type
_entity_poly.pdbx_seq_one_letter_code
_entity_poly.pdbx_strand_id
1 'polypeptide(L)'
;MLETVVRLHSPPGIRNWVDIETYFASDGNLMQLFWLPKRSRPANANLLPTRRISLHIWDTMVNKLKLTTFPSPLTPIAALKYLIPNINLQIWNAKGITTIEHLYFANSLRRFEDLPTSQYYTYLQITHFLTYRCKNHTP
;
A
#
# COMPACT_ATOMS: atom_id res chain seq x y z
N MET A 1 -34.20 -3.56 -4.80
CA MET A 1 -35.07 -4.49 -5.57
C MET A 1 -34.27 -5.46 -6.43
N LEU A 2 -33.30 -5.02 -7.24
CA LEU A 2 -32.53 -5.90 -8.12
C LEU A 2 -31.71 -6.98 -7.36
N GLU A 3 -31.10 -6.63 -6.22
CA GLU A 3 -30.34 -7.56 -5.39
C GLU A 3 -31.17 -8.73 -4.84
N THR A 4 -32.45 -8.49 -4.58
CA THR A 4 -33.38 -9.49 -4.05
C THR A 4 -33.73 -10.52 -5.12
N VAL A 5 -33.92 -10.07 -6.36
CA VAL A 5 -34.19 -10.94 -7.52
C VAL A 5 -32.97 -11.78 -7.86
N VAL A 6 -31.77 -11.17 -7.87
CA VAL A 6 -30.52 -11.89 -8.11
C VAL A 6 -30.28 -12.99 -7.07
N ARG A 7 -30.53 -12.70 -5.78
CA ARG A 7 -30.41 -13.72 -4.71
C ARG A 7 -31.37 -14.90 -4.85
N LEU A 8 -32.55 -14.71 -5.42
CA LEU A 8 -33.55 -15.76 -5.60
C LEU A 8 -33.22 -16.71 -6.77
N HIS A 9 -32.41 -16.25 -7.74
CA HIS A 9 -32.04 -17.03 -8.92
C HIS A 9 -30.61 -17.58 -8.87
N SER A 10 -29.83 -17.26 -7.84
CA SER A 10 -28.49 -17.83 -7.63
C SER A 10 -28.57 -19.21 -6.96
N PRO A 11 -27.92 -20.25 -7.52
CA PRO A 11 -27.93 -21.59 -6.92
C PRO A 11 -27.35 -21.58 -5.50
N PRO A 12 -27.98 -22.29 -4.54
CA PRO A 12 -27.47 -22.35 -3.17
C PRO A 12 -26.06 -22.97 -3.17
N GLY A 13 -25.09 -22.21 -2.65
CA GLY A 13 -23.68 -22.62 -2.59
C GLY A 13 -22.75 -21.93 -3.60
N ILE A 14 -23.28 -21.17 -4.57
CA ILE A 14 -22.47 -20.36 -5.48
C ILE A 14 -22.39 -18.93 -4.92
N ARG A 15 -21.19 -18.47 -4.55
CA ARG A 15 -20.96 -17.06 -4.17
C ARG A 15 -21.42 -16.18 -5.33
N ASN A 16 -22.27 -15.17 -5.06
CA ASN A 16 -22.63 -14.21 -6.10
C ASN A 16 -21.34 -13.59 -6.66
N TRP A 17 -21.33 -13.25 -7.95
CA TRP A 17 -20.18 -12.58 -8.56
C TRP A 17 -19.75 -11.33 -7.76
N VAL A 18 -20.73 -10.60 -7.20
CA VAL A 18 -20.52 -9.45 -6.31
C VAL A 18 -19.81 -9.85 -5.00
N ASP A 19 -20.13 -11.03 -4.45
CA ASP A 19 -19.47 -11.57 -3.25
C ASP A 19 -18.03 -12.04 -3.56
N ILE A 20 -17.78 -12.49 -4.79
CA ILE A 20 -16.44 -12.85 -5.27
C ILE A 20 -15.58 -11.58 -5.39
N GLU A 21 -16.11 -10.51 -5.98
CA GLU A 21 -15.41 -9.23 -6.10
C GLU A 21 -15.10 -8.60 -4.74
N THR A 22 -16.03 -8.65 -3.79
CA THR A 22 -15.82 -8.15 -2.42
C THR A 22 -14.85 -9.02 -1.62
N TYR A 23 -14.83 -10.34 -1.82
CA TYR A 23 -13.84 -11.22 -1.21
C TYR A 23 -12.41 -10.86 -1.65
N PHE A 24 -12.18 -10.64 -2.95
CA PHE A 24 -10.89 -10.18 -3.48
C PHE A 24 -10.62 -8.69 -3.21
N ALA A 25 -11.64 -7.90 -2.86
CA ALA A 25 -11.47 -6.50 -2.50
C ALA A 25 -10.62 -6.33 -1.22
N SER A 26 -10.63 -7.33 -0.34
CA SER A 26 -10.07 -7.25 1.01
C SER A 26 -8.54 -7.15 1.12
N ASP A 27 -7.76 -7.56 0.12
CA ASP A 27 -6.30 -7.81 0.37
C ASP A 27 -5.31 -6.76 -0.19
N GLY A 28 -5.78 -5.56 -0.47
CA GLY A 28 -4.88 -4.45 -0.81
C GLY A 28 -5.63 -3.22 -1.26
N ASN A 29 -5.47 -2.12 -0.54
CA ASN A 29 -5.98 -0.84 -1.00
C ASN A 29 -5.19 -0.48 -2.26
N LEU A 30 -5.83 -0.56 -3.43
CA LEU A 30 -5.25 -0.29 -4.76
C LEU A 30 -4.40 1.00 -4.75
N MET A 31 -4.83 1.99 -3.96
CA MET A 31 -4.11 3.24 -3.75
C MET A 31 -2.67 3.04 -3.27
N GLN A 32 -2.42 2.10 -2.36
CA GLN A 32 -1.07 1.80 -1.85
C GLN A 32 -0.15 1.24 -2.95
N LEU A 33 -0.72 0.47 -3.88
CA LEU A 33 0.05 -0.17 -4.94
C LEU A 33 0.52 0.82 -6.01
N PHE A 34 -0.22 1.91 -6.25
CA PHE A 34 0.19 2.96 -7.18
C PHE A 34 1.51 3.61 -6.79
N TRP A 35 1.78 3.74 -5.49
CA TRP A 35 3.00 4.32 -4.98
C TRP A 35 4.20 3.38 -5.02
N LEU A 36 3.99 2.07 -5.22
CA LEU A 36 5.07 1.10 -5.24
C LEU A 36 5.70 0.95 -6.62
N PRO A 37 7.03 0.69 -6.70
CA PRO A 37 7.67 0.27 -7.94
C PRO A 37 7.03 -1.01 -8.47
N LYS A 38 6.88 -1.12 -9.79
CA LYS A 38 6.27 -2.28 -10.45
C LYS A 38 6.85 -3.63 -10.02
N ARG A 39 8.17 -3.69 -9.76
CA ARG A 39 8.90 -4.89 -9.32
C ARG A 39 8.59 -5.32 -7.88
N SER A 40 8.07 -4.41 -7.07
CA SER A 40 7.84 -4.60 -5.64
C SER A 40 6.37 -4.88 -5.29
N ARG A 41 5.49 -4.88 -6.29
CA ARG A 41 4.07 -5.17 -6.11
C ARG A 41 3.86 -6.68 -5.97
N PRO A 42 2.79 -7.12 -5.26
CA PRO A 42 2.42 -8.53 -5.21
C PRO A 42 2.22 -9.07 -6.64
N ALA A 43 2.52 -10.36 -6.82
CA ALA A 43 2.43 -11.01 -8.12
C ALA A 43 1.03 -10.82 -8.74
N ASN A 44 1.00 -10.46 -10.02
CA ASN A 44 -0.23 -10.12 -10.75
C ASN A 44 -1.30 -11.23 -10.72
N ALA A 45 -0.92 -12.48 -10.44
CA ALA A 45 -1.83 -13.62 -10.33
C ALA A 45 -2.87 -13.43 -9.21
N ASN A 46 -2.55 -12.67 -8.17
CA ASN A 46 -3.42 -12.47 -7.00
C ASN A 46 -4.28 -11.20 -7.10
N LEU A 47 -4.17 -10.44 -8.20
CA LEU A 47 -4.90 -9.19 -8.39
C LEU A 47 -6.08 -9.40 -9.35
N LEU A 48 -7.23 -8.83 -8.98
CA LEU A 48 -8.38 -8.75 -9.86
C LEU A 48 -8.02 -8.12 -11.22
N PRO A 49 -8.64 -8.55 -12.33
CA PRO A 49 -8.39 -7.99 -13.66
C PRO A 49 -8.49 -6.46 -13.72
N THR A 50 -9.51 -5.89 -13.06
CA THR A 50 -9.70 -4.43 -12.97
C THR A 50 -8.50 -3.73 -12.33
N ARG A 51 -8.00 -4.25 -11.20
CA ARG A 51 -6.81 -3.72 -10.53
C ARG A 51 -5.56 -3.81 -11.39
N ARG A 52 -5.38 -4.93 -12.11
CA ARG A 52 -4.26 -5.12 -13.03
C ARG A 52 -4.27 -4.08 -14.14
N ILE A 53 -5.44 -3.84 -14.74
CA ILE A 53 -5.62 -2.83 -15.79
C ILE A 53 -5.33 -1.44 -15.24
N SER A 54 -5.89 -1.07 -14.08
CA SER A 54 -5.64 0.23 -13.46
C SER A 54 -4.16 0.45 -13.15
N LEU A 55 -3.46 -0.55 -12.60
CA LEU A 55 -2.02 -0.46 -12.35
C LEU A 55 -1.21 -0.35 -13.63
N HIS A 56 -1.62 -1.03 -14.70
CA HIS A 56 -0.95 -0.95 -15.99
C HIS A 56 -1.11 0.45 -16.63
N ILE A 57 -2.31 1.02 -16.58
CA ILE A 57 -2.57 2.39 -17.03
C ILE A 57 -1.71 3.37 -16.23
N TRP A 58 -1.72 3.24 -14.90
CA TRP A 58 -0.90 4.07 -14.02
C TRP A 58 0.59 3.98 -14.34
N ASP A 59 1.15 2.78 -14.47
CA ASP A 59 2.57 2.59 -14.82
C ASP A 59 2.92 3.24 -16.16
N THR A 60 2.00 3.18 -17.12
CA THR A 60 2.18 3.80 -18.43
C THR A 60 2.20 5.32 -18.31
N MET A 61 1.30 5.89 -17.49
CA MET A 61 1.22 7.33 -17.26
C MET A 61 2.44 7.86 -16.49
N VAL A 62 2.79 7.23 -15.36
CA VAL A 62 3.92 7.66 -14.51
C VAL A 62 5.23 7.67 -15.28
N ASN A 63 5.49 6.64 -16.10
CA ASN A 63 6.73 6.58 -16.89
C ASN A 63 6.76 7.65 -17.99
N LYS A 64 5.63 7.90 -18.66
CA LYS A 64 5.54 8.93 -19.73
C LYS A 64 5.66 10.34 -19.18
N LEU A 65 5.02 10.59 -18.04
CA LEU A 65 4.87 11.92 -17.45
C LEU A 65 5.86 12.20 -16.31
N LYS A 66 6.72 11.23 -15.94
CA LYS A 66 7.67 11.29 -14.83
C LYS A 66 7.03 11.75 -13.50
N LEU A 67 5.80 11.30 -13.25
CA LEU A 67 4.94 11.86 -12.19
C LEU A 67 5.42 11.55 -10.77
N THR A 68 6.13 10.43 -10.58
CA THR A 68 6.54 10.01 -9.24
C THR A 68 7.91 9.34 -9.26
N THR A 69 8.69 9.62 -8.22
CA THR A 69 9.88 8.87 -7.84
C THR A 69 9.58 8.15 -6.54
N PHE A 70 9.92 6.86 -6.47
CA PHE A 70 9.81 6.12 -5.22
C PHE A 70 11.08 6.27 -4.39
N PRO A 71 10.98 6.53 -3.07
CA PRO A 71 9.75 6.78 -2.31
C PRO A 71 9.28 8.22 -2.49
N SER A 72 7.97 8.43 -2.61
CA SER A 72 7.37 9.76 -2.59
C SER A 72 6.95 10.11 -1.16
N PRO A 73 7.06 11.37 -0.70
CA PRO A 73 6.57 11.78 0.61
C PRO A 73 5.10 11.41 0.86
N LEU A 74 4.28 11.45 -0.19
CA LEU A 74 2.85 11.10 -0.18
C LEU A 74 2.59 9.59 -0.15
N THR A 75 3.62 8.76 -0.24
CA THR A 75 3.47 7.31 -0.23
C THR A 75 2.92 6.86 1.12
N PRO A 76 1.81 6.11 1.16
CA PRO A 76 1.28 5.59 2.42
C PRO A 76 2.28 4.63 3.08
N ILE A 77 2.53 4.79 4.38
CA ILE A 77 3.39 3.88 5.16
C ILE A 77 2.88 2.45 5.09
N ALA A 78 1.55 2.27 5.01
CA ALA A 78 0.94 0.96 4.83
C ALA A 78 1.43 0.22 3.56
N ALA A 79 1.94 0.92 2.55
CA ALA A 79 2.53 0.30 1.36
C ALA A 79 3.87 -0.39 1.67
N LEU A 80 4.57 0.00 2.75
CA LEU A 80 5.84 -0.62 3.16
C LEU A 80 5.68 -2.10 3.55
N LYS A 81 4.46 -2.55 3.88
CA LYS A 81 4.18 -3.97 4.16
C LYS A 81 4.50 -4.91 2.99
N TYR A 82 4.48 -4.37 1.77
CA TYR A 82 4.81 -5.12 0.55
C TYR A 82 6.32 -5.15 0.29
N LEU A 83 7.10 -4.34 0.99
CA LEU A 83 8.55 -4.16 0.80
C LEU A 83 9.37 -4.75 1.96
N ILE A 84 8.85 -4.60 3.18
CA ILE A 84 9.47 -5.05 4.42
C ILE A 84 8.61 -6.20 4.96
N PRO A 85 9.16 -7.42 5.02
CA PRO A 85 8.40 -8.57 5.51
C PRO A 85 8.08 -8.42 7.00
N ASN A 86 6.88 -8.85 7.39
CA ASN A 86 6.41 -8.93 8.78
C ASN A 86 6.38 -7.61 9.57
N ILE A 87 6.25 -6.48 8.87
CA ILE A 87 6.15 -5.17 9.52
C ILE A 87 4.75 -4.94 10.10
N ASN A 88 4.68 -4.53 11.37
CA ASN A 88 3.42 -4.15 12.02
C ASN A 88 3.29 -2.61 12.09
N LEU A 89 2.34 -2.07 11.35
CA LEU A 89 2.11 -0.63 11.21
C LEU A 89 0.82 -0.13 11.90
N GLN A 90 0.12 -1.01 12.63
CA GLN A 90 -1.17 -0.66 13.25
C GLN A 90 -1.02 0.46 14.28
N ILE A 91 0.00 0.38 15.14
CA ILE A 91 0.28 1.39 16.18
C ILE A 91 0.69 2.74 15.54
N TRP A 92 1.37 2.71 14.40
CA TRP A 92 1.82 3.90 13.69
C TRP A 92 0.65 4.64 13.05
N ASN A 93 -0.25 3.91 12.39
CA ASN A 93 -1.50 4.46 11.87
C ASN A 93 -2.36 5.06 12.99
N ALA A 94 -2.45 4.39 14.15
CA ALA A 94 -3.22 4.89 15.29
C ALA A 94 -2.66 6.21 15.86
N LYS A 95 -1.34 6.45 15.73
CA LYS A 95 -0.69 7.72 16.09
C LYS A 95 -0.74 8.79 14.99
N GLY A 96 -1.46 8.55 13.90
CA GLY A 96 -1.58 9.49 12.78
C GLY A 96 -0.41 9.46 11.79
N ILE A 97 0.48 8.48 11.89
CA ILE A 97 1.62 8.34 10.97
C ILE A 97 1.18 7.49 9.78
N THR A 98 0.69 8.17 8.73
CA THR A 98 0.04 7.52 7.59
C THR A 98 0.86 7.56 6.31
N THR A 99 1.73 8.55 6.14
CA THR A 99 2.56 8.78 4.93
C THR A 99 4.04 8.84 5.26
N ILE A 100 4.91 8.59 4.27
CA ILE A 100 6.37 8.65 4.45
C ILE A 100 6.80 10.03 4.95
N GLU A 101 6.16 11.11 4.50
CA GLU A 101 6.42 12.48 4.97
C GLU A 101 6.36 12.61 6.50
N HIS A 102 5.42 11.92 7.15
CA HIS A 102 5.28 11.98 8.62
C HIS A 102 6.48 11.37 9.37
N LEU A 103 7.34 10.62 8.67
CA LEU A 103 8.61 10.10 9.20
C LEU A 103 9.72 11.14 9.22
N TYR A 104 9.51 12.29 8.56
CA TYR A 104 10.49 13.35 8.48
C TYR A 104 10.06 14.59 9.29
N PHE A 105 11.05 15.32 9.78
CA PHE A 105 10.90 16.63 10.38
C PHE A 105 12.09 17.48 9.92
N ALA A 106 11.81 18.65 9.32
CA ALA A 106 12.83 19.56 8.79
C ALA A 106 13.86 18.85 7.87
N ASN A 107 13.37 18.03 6.93
CA ASN A 107 14.16 17.23 5.98
C ASN A 107 15.09 16.16 6.60
N SER A 108 14.98 15.95 7.92
CA SER A 108 15.69 14.91 8.64
C SER A 108 14.70 13.84 9.10
N LEU A 109 15.15 12.59 9.18
CA LEU A 109 14.31 11.51 9.66
C LEU A 109 14.05 11.71 11.17
N ARG A 110 12.78 11.67 11.60
CA ARG A 110 12.38 11.91 12.98
C ARG A 110 13.10 10.95 13.93
N ARG A 111 13.53 11.49 15.07
CA ARG A 111 14.17 10.67 16.11
C ARG A 111 13.14 9.71 16.71
N PHE A 112 13.65 8.57 17.18
CA PHE A 112 12.83 7.53 17.78
C PHE A 112 12.04 8.02 19.01
N GLU A 113 12.54 9.04 19.72
CA GLU A 113 11.92 9.64 20.90
C GLU A 113 10.50 10.17 20.63
N ASP A 114 10.20 10.56 19.38
CA ASP A 114 8.89 11.06 18.95
C ASP A 114 7.93 9.95 18.51
N LEU A 115 8.38 8.69 18.55
CA LEU A 115 7.70 7.52 17.98
C LEU A 115 7.33 6.49 19.07
N PRO A 116 6.41 5.55 18.81
CA PRO A 116 6.02 4.55 19.81
C PRO A 116 7.22 3.69 20.26
N THR A 117 7.59 3.81 21.54
CA THR A 117 8.75 3.14 22.17
C THR A 117 8.70 1.61 22.09
N SER A 118 7.51 1.02 21.99
CA SER A 118 7.31 -0.42 21.80
C SER A 118 7.59 -0.92 20.38
N GLN A 119 7.90 -0.03 19.43
CA GLN A 119 8.08 -0.33 18.01
C GLN A 119 9.49 0.03 17.50
N TYR A 120 10.50 0.02 18.37
CA TYR A 120 11.88 0.33 18.01
C TYR A 120 12.41 -0.50 16.85
N TYR A 121 12.13 -1.80 16.86
CA TYR A 121 12.53 -2.70 15.79
C TYR A 121 11.91 -2.33 14.45
N THR A 122 10.61 -2.01 14.42
CA THR A 122 9.91 -1.55 13.21
C THR A 122 10.46 -0.21 12.72
N TYR A 123 10.77 0.72 13.63
CA TYR A 123 11.44 1.97 13.28
C TYR A 123 12.80 1.69 12.61
N LEU A 124 13.64 0.84 13.21
CA LEU A 124 14.92 0.46 12.62
C LEU A 124 14.78 -0.17 11.23
N GLN A 125 13.79 -1.03 11.03
CA GLN A 125 13.53 -1.64 9.71
C GLN A 125 13.15 -0.59 8.65
N ILE A 126 12.24 0.32 8.98
CA ILE A 126 11.79 1.39 8.06
C ILE A 126 12.93 2.34 7.75
N THR A 127 13.63 2.82 8.78
CA THR A 127 14.74 3.76 8.62
C THR A 127 15.88 3.16 7.82
N HIS A 128 16.27 1.92 8.11
CA HIS A 128 17.27 1.19 7.33
C HIS A 128 16.82 1.03 5.88
N PHE A 129 15.55 0.71 5.62
CA PHE A 129 15.01 0.62 4.28
C PHE A 129 15.07 1.96 3.53
N LEU A 130 14.60 3.05 4.13
CA LEU A 130 14.58 4.37 3.50
C LEU A 130 15.99 4.91 3.24
N THR A 131 16.90 4.78 4.22
CA THR A 131 18.27 5.29 4.09
C THR A 131 19.14 4.46 3.16
N TYR A 132 19.07 3.13 3.25
CA TYR A 132 20.01 2.24 2.56
C TYR A 132 19.49 1.73 1.21
N ARG A 133 18.18 1.46 1.08
CA ARG A 133 17.58 0.94 -0.17
C ARG A 133 17.06 2.06 -1.06
N CYS A 134 16.75 3.22 -0.50
CA CYS A 134 16.16 4.34 -1.23
C CYS A 134 17.10 5.55 -1.32
N LYS A 135 18.43 5.32 -1.45
CA LYS A 135 19.58 6.26 -1.35
C LYS A 135 19.47 7.66 -1.98
N ASN A 136 18.42 7.97 -2.76
CA ASN A 136 18.14 9.28 -3.34
C ASN A 136 16.95 10.02 -2.69
N HIS A 137 16.41 9.54 -1.56
CA HIS A 137 15.31 10.20 -0.88
C HIS A 137 15.82 11.36 0.00
N THR A 138 15.93 12.54 -0.59
CA THR A 138 15.69 13.80 0.12
C THR A 138 14.21 14.13 -0.04
N PRO A 139 13.48 14.54 1.02
CA PRO A 139 12.10 14.99 0.89
C PRO A 139 11.97 16.21 -0.03
#